data_AF-A0A368UGN1-F1
#
_entry.id   AF-A0A368UGN1-F1
#
_cell.length_a   1.000
_cell.length_b   1.000
_cell.length_c   1.000
_cell.angle_alpha   90.00
_cell.angle_beta   90.00
_cell.angle_gamma   90.00
#
_symmetry.space_group_name_H-M   'P 1'
#
loop_
_entity.id
_entity.type
_entity.pdbx_description
1 polymer ?
#
loop_
_entity_poly.entity_id
_entity_poly.type
_entity_poly.pdbx_seq_one_letter_code
_entity_poly.pdbx_strand_id
1 'polypeptide(L)'
;MGLQKEPKQHINIIEKITISFAFACVDMTNPQQHITHIAEPLIEEEPLKPWITLKRNVRSIKYLPSIADISFKNRYVYVDVGARSYGSSIGSWFRKQYPKQNKTFHVYAIEADKTFHQEYGLKKGITLVPYAAWVKNETLMFEIHRDPGEHVEVKGRGMGRIQPLQSSGRGEFDGEVEKIQGFDFANWLKKTVSKNDFVVMKMDVEGTEFDLIPRLIKTGAICLIDEIFLECHYNRWQRCCPGQRSAKYEKTYDQCLQLFKSLRQSGVLVHQWF
;
A
#
# COMPACT_ATOMS: atom_id res chain seq x y z
N MET A 1 32.76 -15.95 -57.64
CA MET A 1 33.57 -16.37 -56.48
C MET A 1 33.68 -15.19 -55.53
N GLY A 2 33.31 -15.38 -54.26
CA GLY A 2 33.71 -14.52 -53.13
C GLY A 2 32.98 -13.18 -52.94
N LEU A 3 31.75 -13.20 -52.39
CA LEU A 3 31.19 -12.04 -51.70
C LEU A 3 31.31 -12.29 -50.19
N GLN A 4 32.27 -11.61 -49.57
CA GLN A 4 32.39 -11.48 -48.11
C GLN A 4 31.14 -10.77 -47.57
N LYS A 5 30.43 -11.45 -46.65
CA LYS A 5 29.53 -10.81 -45.70
C LYS A 5 30.00 -11.17 -44.30
N GLU A 6 30.58 -10.19 -43.63
CA GLU A 6 30.97 -10.26 -42.23
C GLU A 6 29.76 -10.31 -41.28
N PRO A 7 29.93 -10.87 -40.06
CA PRO A 7 28.84 -11.39 -39.26
C PRO A 7 28.14 -10.33 -38.40
N LYS A 8 26.85 -10.56 -38.16
CA LYS A 8 26.00 -9.81 -37.23
C LYS A 8 26.56 -9.90 -35.81
N GLN A 9 26.91 -8.75 -35.23
CA GLN A 9 27.24 -8.65 -33.81
C GLN A 9 26.03 -9.02 -32.96
N HIS A 10 26.28 -10.00 -32.10
CA HIS A 10 25.36 -10.63 -31.18
C HIS A 10 25.61 -10.04 -29.78
N ILE A 11 24.51 -9.88 -29.02
CA ILE A 11 24.45 -9.90 -27.55
C ILE A 11 24.84 -8.60 -26.82
N ASN A 12 23.83 -7.75 -26.55
CA ASN A 12 23.84 -6.90 -25.36
C ASN A 12 23.54 -7.77 -24.14
N ILE A 13 24.59 -8.19 -23.44
CA ILE A 13 24.52 -8.79 -22.12
C ILE A 13 24.11 -7.66 -21.17
N ILE A 14 22.84 -7.65 -20.74
CA ILE A 14 22.48 -6.96 -19.50
C ILE A 14 23.20 -7.75 -18.40
N GLU A 15 24.31 -7.22 -17.90
CA GLU A 15 24.86 -7.64 -16.62
C GLU A 15 23.74 -7.51 -15.58
N LYS A 16 23.15 -8.65 -15.22
CA LYS A 16 22.38 -8.75 -13.99
C LYS A 16 23.38 -8.59 -12.86
N ILE A 17 23.55 -7.34 -12.42
CA ILE A 17 24.23 -7.08 -11.16
C ILE A 17 23.50 -7.91 -10.12
N THR A 18 24.20 -8.91 -9.58
CA THR A 18 23.70 -9.73 -8.48
C THR A 18 23.82 -8.87 -7.24
N ILE A 19 22.94 -7.87 -7.11
CA ILE A 19 22.85 -7.13 -5.86
C ILE A 19 22.01 -7.99 -4.94
N SER A 20 22.67 -8.65 -3.98
CA SER A 20 21.96 -9.23 -2.84
C SER A 20 21.41 -8.07 -2.00
N PHE A 21 20.25 -7.57 -2.37
CA PHE A 21 19.60 -6.53 -1.61
C PHE A 21 18.96 -7.14 -0.37
N ALA A 22 19.65 -7.08 0.76
CA ALA A 22 19.00 -7.11 2.05
C ALA A 22 18.32 -5.74 2.26
N PHE A 23 17.18 -5.49 1.60
CA PHE A 23 16.31 -4.35 1.89
C PHE A 23 15.58 -4.61 3.21
N ALA A 24 16.27 -4.34 4.30
CA ALA A 24 15.75 -4.15 5.64
C ALA A 24 16.72 -3.17 6.30
N CYS A 25 16.24 -2.23 7.12
CA CYS A 25 16.98 -1.09 7.73
C CYS A 25 18.32 -1.39 8.45
N VAL A 26 19.27 -2.06 7.80
CA VAL A 26 20.45 -2.69 8.38
C VAL A 26 21.64 -2.44 7.45
N ASP A 27 21.78 -1.20 6.97
CA ASP A 27 23.05 -0.50 6.80
C ASP A 27 22.72 0.98 6.50
N MET A 28 22.75 1.82 7.55
CA MET A 28 22.30 3.22 7.49
C MET A 28 23.34 4.18 6.89
N THR A 29 24.37 3.69 6.21
CA THR A 29 25.36 4.61 5.63
C THR A 29 24.79 5.39 4.45
N ASN A 30 23.83 4.86 3.68
CA ASN A 30 23.22 5.61 2.56
C ASN A 30 21.90 5.04 1.95
N PRO A 31 20.83 4.82 2.75
CA PRO A 31 19.59 4.22 2.26
C PRO A 31 18.86 5.08 1.21
N GLN A 32 18.94 6.42 1.35
CA GLN A 32 18.27 7.36 0.45
C GLN A 32 18.82 7.28 -0.97
N GLN A 33 20.14 7.29 -1.15
CA GLN A 33 20.73 7.29 -2.48
C GLN A 33 20.34 6.03 -3.26
N HIS A 34 20.44 4.86 -2.65
CA HIS A 34 20.06 3.61 -3.32
C HIS A 34 18.60 3.61 -3.78
N ILE A 35 17.66 4.05 -2.92
CA ILE A 35 16.24 4.11 -3.28
C ILE A 35 15.97 5.14 -4.35
N THR A 36 16.60 6.31 -4.28
CA THR A 36 16.41 7.35 -5.29
C THR A 36 16.84 6.89 -6.69
N HIS A 37 17.82 5.98 -6.79
CA HIS A 37 18.25 5.42 -8.07
C HIS A 37 17.27 4.36 -8.61
N ILE A 38 16.62 3.58 -7.75
CA ILE A 38 15.75 2.48 -8.17
C ILE A 38 14.26 2.81 -8.20
N ALA A 39 13.78 3.82 -7.47
CA ALA A 39 12.38 4.18 -7.44
C ALA A 39 12.02 5.13 -8.60
N GLU A 40 10.73 5.21 -8.94
CA GLU A 40 10.20 6.32 -9.73
C GLU A 40 10.20 7.62 -8.90
N PRO A 41 10.28 8.81 -9.54
CA PRO A 41 10.15 10.08 -8.83
C PRO A 41 8.83 10.18 -8.07
N LEU A 42 8.85 10.85 -6.90
CA LEU A 42 7.59 11.22 -6.24
C LEU A 42 6.87 12.28 -7.08
N ILE A 43 5.55 12.27 -7.01
CA ILE A 43 4.68 13.29 -7.55
C ILE A 43 4.69 14.44 -6.53
N GLU A 44 5.47 15.48 -6.80
CA GLU A 44 5.65 16.58 -5.84
C GLU A 44 4.42 17.48 -5.70
N GLU A 45 3.48 17.47 -6.66
CA GLU A 45 2.29 18.32 -6.67
C GLU A 45 0.98 17.52 -6.57
N GLU A 46 -0.03 18.08 -5.89
CA GLU A 46 -1.34 17.44 -5.74
C GLU A 46 -1.98 17.18 -7.12
N PRO A 47 -2.32 15.92 -7.46
CA PRO A 47 -2.92 15.63 -8.75
C PRO A 47 -4.37 16.09 -8.79
N LEU A 48 -4.65 17.11 -9.60
CA LEU A 48 -6.01 17.62 -9.87
C LEU A 48 -6.91 16.57 -10.58
N LYS A 49 -6.28 15.67 -11.35
CA LYS A 49 -6.93 14.54 -12.03
C LYS A 49 -6.27 13.22 -11.61
N PRO A 50 -6.54 12.73 -10.38
CA PRO A 50 -5.87 11.57 -9.78
C PRO A 50 -5.84 10.34 -10.68
N TRP A 51 -6.96 9.96 -11.29
CA TRP A 51 -7.04 8.78 -12.15
C TRP A 51 -6.11 8.84 -13.37
N ILE A 52 -5.87 10.04 -13.94
CA ILE A 52 -4.92 10.24 -15.04
C ILE A 52 -3.50 10.10 -14.52
N THR A 53 -3.21 10.78 -13.41
CA THR A 53 -1.88 10.76 -12.79
C THR A 53 -1.51 9.36 -12.35
N LEU A 54 -2.45 8.61 -11.75
CA LEU A 54 -2.29 7.21 -11.38
C LEU A 54 -1.96 6.35 -12.61
N LYS A 55 -2.76 6.44 -13.67
CA LYS A 55 -2.52 5.67 -14.90
C LYS A 55 -1.14 5.94 -15.49
N ARG A 56 -0.64 7.18 -15.39
CA ARG A 56 0.72 7.54 -15.78
C ARG A 56 1.74 6.96 -14.80
N ASN A 57 1.53 7.13 -13.50
CA ASN A 57 2.46 6.68 -12.45
C ASN A 57 2.66 5.17 -12.48
N VAL A 58 1.58 4.39 -12.63
CA VAL A 58 1.61 2.92 -12.72
C VAL A 58 2.51 2.42 -13.85
N ARG A 59 2.65 3.19 -14.95
CA ARG A 59 3.57 2.84 -16.05
C ARG A 59 5.04 3.11 -15.72
N SER A 60 5.30 3.96 -14.73
CA SER A 60 6.64 4.37 -14.29
C SER A 60 7.11 3.57 -13.07
N ILE A 61 6.22 2.84 -12.38
CA ILE A 61 6.57 2.01 -11.23
C ILE A 61 7.65 1.00 -11.62
N LYS A 62 8.74 1.02 -10.86
CA LYS A 62 9.83 0.06 -10.95
C LYS A 62 9.64 -1.00 -9.87
N TYR A 63 8.85 -2.02 -10.19
CA TYR A 63 8.59 -3.13 -9.28
C TYR A 63 9.89 -3.82 -8.86
N LEU A 64 10.06 -4.10 -7.56
CA LEU A 64 11.29 -4.72 -7.07
C LEU A 64 11.61 -6.07 -7.75
N PRO A 65 10.64 -6.99 -7.97
CA PRO A 65 10.90 -8.24 -8.68
C PRO A 65 11.19 -8.08 -10.18
N SER A 66 11.05 -6.88 -10.75
CA SER A 66 11.46 -6.62 -12.13
C SER A 66 12.92 -6.16 -12.24
N ILE A 67 13.51 -5.69 -11.14
CA ILE A 67 14.86 -5.08 -11.12
C ILE A 67 15.86 -5.82 -10.23
N ALA A 68 15.40 -6.73 -9.36
CA ALA A 68 16.24 -7.52 -8.48
C ALA A 68 15.79 -8.99 -8.45
N ASP A 69 16.72 -9.92 -8.26
CA ASP A 69 16.39 -11.33 -8.01
C ASP A 69 15.82 -11.49 -6.59
N ILE A 70 14.64 -12.11 -6.46
CA ILE A 70 14.01 -12.38 -5.15
C ILE A 70 14.09 -13.87 -4.80
N SER A 71 14.79 -14.68 -5.59
CA SER A 71 14.83 -16.14 -5.45
C SER A 71 15.46 -16.64 -4.16
N PHE A 72 16.30 -15.82 -3.52
CA PHE A 72 17.01 -16.11 -2.27
C PHE A 72 16.14 -16.04 -1.01
N LYS A 73 14.91 -15.52 -1.13
CA LYS A 73 13.98 -15.36 -0.01
C LYS A 73 13.23 -16.67 0.28
N ASN A 74 12.95 -16.93 1.55
CA ASN A 74 12.36 -18.20 2.00
C ASN A 74 10.87 -18.31 1.69
N ARG A 75 10.14 -17.19 1.76
CA ARG A 75 8.70 -17.11 1.56
C ARG A 75 8.35 -15.78 0.92
N TYR A 76 7.23 -15.76 0.20
CA TYR A 76 6.72 -14.59 -0.49
C TYR A 76 5.35 -14.25 0.07
N VAL A 77 5.20 -13.03 0.60
CA VAL A 77 4.02 -12.60 1.33
C VAL A 77 3.53 -11.29 0.74
N TYR A 78 2.22 -11.22 0.50
CA TYR A 78 1.54 -9.98 0.17
C TYR A 78 0.56 -9.64 1.28
N VAL A 79 0.64 -8.42 1.79
CA VAL A 79 -0.24 -7.92 2.85
C VAL A 79 -1.06 -6.78 2.27
N ASP A 80 -2.38 -6.96 2.22
CA ASP A 80 -3.31 -5.93 1.77
C ASP A 80 -4.00 -5.32 2.98
N VAL A 81 -3.62 -4.10 3.34
CA VAL A 81 -4.13 -3.38 4.51
C VAL A 81 -5.27 -2.46 4.07
N GLY A 82 -6.48 -2.75 4.54
CA GLY A 82 -7.71 -2.15 4.01
C GLY A 82 -8.12 -2.82 2.70
N ALA A 83 -8.15 -4.16 2.72
CA ALA A 83 -8.29 -4.96 1.51
C ALA A 83 -9.65 -4.78 0.81
N ARG A 84 -10.70 -4.34 1.50
CA ARG A 84 -12.07 -4.24 1.01
C ARG A 84 -12.49 -5.56 0.37
N SER A 85 -12.94 -5.54 -0.88
CA SER A 85 -13.29 -6.77 -1.58
C SER A 85 -12.11 -7.45 -2.29
N TYR A 86 -12.18 -8.75 -2.57
CA TYR A 86 -11.13 -9.47 -3.31
C TYR A 86 -10.81 -8.79 -4.65
N GLY A 87 -11.82 -8.18 -5.28
CA GLY A 87 -11.68 -7.48 -6.56
C GLY A 87 -11.09 -6.07 -6.47
N SER A 88 -10.85 -5.51 -5.28
CA SER A 88 -10.36 -4.13 -5.11
C SER A 88 -8.90 -4.00 -5.56
N SER A 89 -8.02 -4.84 -5.02
CA SER A 89 -6.56 -4.79 -5.18
C SER A 89 -5.95 -6.18 -5.39
N ILE A 90 -6.34 -7.17 -4.57
CA ILE A 90 -5.77 -8.53 -4.62
C ILE A 90 -6.01 -9.16 -5.99
N GLY A 91 -7.28 -9.28 -6.39
CA GLY A 91 -7.70 -9.95 -7.62
C GLY A 91 -7.57 -9.09 -8.87
N SER A 92 -7.75 -7.77 -8.75
CA SER A 92 -7.71 -6.83 -9.88
C SER A 92 -6.28 -6.47 -10.30
N TRP A 93 -5.39 -6.22 -9.35
CA TRP A 93 -4.04 -5.73 -9.62
C TRP A 93 -2.98 -6.73 -9.18
N PHE A 94 -2.90 -7.08 -7.88
CA PHE A 94 -1.77 -7.84 -7.36
C PHE A 94 -1.62 -9.19 -8.08
N ARG A 95 -2.70 -9.98 -8.19
CA ARG A 95 -2.66 -11.28 -8.88
C ARG A 95 -2.38 -11.14 -10.38
N LYS A 96 -2.96 -10.14 -11.05
CA LYS A 96 -2.91 -9.98 -12.52
C LYS A 96 -1.66 -9.27 -13.05
N GLN A 97 -1.11 -8.31 -12.32
CA GLN A 97 -0.15 -7.33 -12.84
C GLN A 97 1.19 -7.34 -12.09
N TYR A 98 1.19 -7.53 -10.76
CA TYR A 98 2.43 -7.50 -9.98
C TYR A 98 3.39 -8.62 -10.41
N PRO A 99 4.67 -8.35 -10.74
CA PRO A 99 5.63 -9.37 -11.17
C PRO A 99 6.05 -10.25 -10.00
N LYS A 100 6.07 -11.58 -10.20
CA LYS A 100 6.29 -12.54 -9.10
C LYS A 100 7.48 -13.47 -9.29
N GLN A 101 8.21 -13.38 -10.41
CA GLN A 101 9.30 -14.32 -10.75
C GLN A 101 8.92 -15.81 -10.57
N ASN A 102 7.70 -16.19 -10.96
CA ASN A 102 7.12 -17.53 -10.77
C ASN A 102 7.05 -18.01 -9.30
N LYS A 103 7.11 -17.10 -8.33
CA LYS A 103 6.97 -17.40 -6.91
C LYS A 103 5.50 -17.36 -6.50
N THR A 104 5.15 -18.25 -5.57
CA THR A 104 3.80 -18.29 -5.00
C THR A 104 3.74 -17.43 -3.75
N PHE A 105 2.90 -16.40 -3.79
CA PHE A 105 2.66 -15.51 -2.67
C PHE A 105 1.50 -16.01 -1.81
N HIS A 106 1.72 -16.09 -0.50
CA HIS A 106 0.64 -16.14 0.47
C HIS A 106 0.11 -14.72 0.70
N VAL A 107 -1.21 -14.56 0.68
CA VAL A 107 -1.85 -13.24 0.82
C VAL A 107 -2.51 -13.13 2.18
N TYR A 108 -2.24 -12.05 2.90
CA TYR A 108 -3.05 -11.62 4.05
C TYR A 108 -3.95 -10.46 3.61
N ALA A 109 -5.26 -10.64 3.74
CA ALA A 109 -6.24 -9.58 3.53
C ALA A 109 -6.65 -9.04 4.91
N ILE A 110 -6.27 -7.82 5.25
CA ILE A 110 -6.67 -7.17 6.49
C ILE A 110 -7.90 -6.32 6.21
N GLU A 111 -9.04 -6.72 6.76
CA GLU A 111 -10.33 -6.10 6.49
C GLU A 111 -11.24 -6.14 7.73
N ALA A 112 -11.67 -4.97 8.18
CA ALA A 112 -12.50 -4.81 9.37
C ALA A 112 -14.00 -4.94 9.09
N ASP A 113 -14.45 -4.52 7.90
CA ASP A 113 -15.85 -4.53 7.48
C ASP A 113 -16.27 -5.96 7.10
N LYS A 114 -17.18 -6.48 7.93
CA LYS A 114 -17.71 -7.84 7.82
C LYS A 114 -18.40 -8.12 6.48
N THR A 115 -18.84 -7.08 5.78
CA THR A 115 -19.49 -7.18 4.47
C THR A 115 -18.60 -7.91 3.44
N PHE A 116 -17.28 -7.79 3.55
CA PHE A 116 -16.33 -8.41 2.62
C PHE A 116 -15.80 -9.77 3.09
N HIS A 117 -16.02 -10.16 4.35
CA HIS A 117 -15.36 -11.34 4.95
C HIS A 117 -15.71 -12.64 4.22
N GLN A 118 -16.98 -12.78 3.80
CA GLN A 118 -17.47 -14.01 3.17
C GLN A 118 -16.71 -14.36 1.88
N GLU A 119 -16.30 -13.36 1.09
CA GLU A 119 -15.69 -13.62 -0.21
C GLU A 119 -14.28 -14.20 -0.10
N TYR A 120 -13.56 -13.88 0.99
CA TYR A 120 -12.21 -14.38 1.25
C TYR A 120 -12.19 -15.85 1.65
N GLY A 121 -13.24 -16.33 2.34
CA GLY A 121 -13.35 -17.73 2.77
C GLY A 121 -13.32 -18.75 1.61
N LEU A 122 -13.58 -18.28 0.38
CA LEU A 122 -13.60 -19.12 -0.83
C LEU A 122 -12.28 -19.08 -1.63
N LYS A 123 -11.29 -18.28 -1.23
CA LYS A 123 -10.07 -18.05 -2.01
C LYS A 123 -8.87 -18.80 -1.44
N LYS A 124 -8.29 -19.70 -2.24
CA LYS A 124 -7.07 -20.43 -1.88
C LYS A 124 -5.86 -19.49 -1.78
N GLY A 125 -4.97 -19.75 -0.81
CA GLY A 125 -3.74 -18.98 -0.62
C GLY A 125 -3.96 -17.57 -0.08
N ILE A 126 -5.11 -17.33 0.56
CA ILE A 126 -5.47 -16.07 1.20
C ILE A 126 -5.91 -16.36 2.63
N THR A 127 -5.38 -15.59 3.58
CA THR A 127 -5.82 -15.56 4.97
C THR A 127 -6.46 -14.21 5.24
N LEU A 128 -7.73 -14.22 5.63
CA LEU A 128 -8.41 -13.04 6.14
C LEU A 128 -7.94 -12.75 7.57
N VAL A 129 -7.58 -11.50 7.83
CA VAL A 129 -7.35 -10.93 9.16
C VAL A 129 -8.53 -9.99 9.44
N PRO A 130 -9.59 -10.46 10.14
CA PRO A 130 -10.88 -9.78 10.24
C PRO A 130 -10.87 -8.65 11.27
N TYR A 131 -9.88 -7.77 11.19
CA TYR A 131 -9.60 -6.71 12.17
C TYR A 131 -9.10 -5.45 11.45
N ALA A 132 -9.23 -4.29 12.08
CA ALA A 132 -8.59 -3.06 11.61
C ALA A 132 -7.11 -3.05 11.97
N ALA A 133 -6.23 -2.80 10.98
CA ALA A 133 -4.83 -2.49 11.27
C ALA A 133 -4.79 -1.21 12.11
N TRP A 134 -4.14 -1.29 13.27
CA TRP A 134 -4.06 -0.16 14.19
C TRP A 134 -2.73 -0.11 14.96
N VAL A 135 -2.56 0.90 15.81
CA VAL A 135 -1.32 1.12 16.57
C VAL A 135 -1.24 0.29 17.85
N LYS A 136 -2.37 -0.23 18.34
CA LYS A 136 -2.48 -1.10 19.51
C LYS A 136 -3.76 -1.95 19.45
N ASN A 137 -3.85 -2.99 20.28
CA ASN A 137 -5.07 -3.77 20.42
C ASN A 137 -6.10 -2.97 21.21
N GLU A 138 -7.19 -2.55 20.56
CA GLU A 138 -8.30 -1.86 21.22
C GLU A 138 -9.59 -1.94 20.39
N THR A 139 -10.71 -1.58 21.01
CA THR A 139 -11.97 -1.37 20.29
C THR A 139 -11.95 0.02 19.66
N LEU A 140 -12.37 0.09 18.39
CA LEU A 140 -12.44 1.32 17.60
C LEU A 140 -13.87 1.52 17.09
N MET A 141 -14.18 2.74 16.66
CA MET A 141 -15.39 3.04 15.91
C MET A 141 -15.10 3.02 14.42
N PHE A 142 -15.98 2.39 13.65
CA PHE A 142 -15.98 2.40 12.19
C PHE A 142 -17.17 3.22 11.71
N GLU A 143 -16.88 4.40 11.19
CA GLU A 143 -17.84 5.40 10.75
C GLU A 143 -18.04 5.29 9.24
N ILE A 144 -19.19 4.75 8.81
CA ILE A 144 -19.56 4.66 7.41
C ILE A 144 -20.40 5.88 7.06
N HIS A 145 -19.79 6.79 6.31
CA HIS A 145 -20.54 7.89 5.68
C HIS A 145 -21.41 7.32 4.57
N ARG A 146 -22.70 7.71 4.56
CA ARG A 146 -23.56 7.55 3.38
C ARG A 146 -23.42 8.83 2.56
N ASP A 147 -23.02 8.74 1.30
CA ASP A 147 -23.03 9.91 0.43
C ASP A 147 -24.50 10.34 0.20
N PRO A 148 -24.88 11.61 0.46
CA PRO A 148 -26.23 12.08 0.23
C PRO A 148 -26.56 11.99 -1.28
N GLY A 149 -27.43 11.06 -1.66
CA GLY A 149 -27.93 10.92 -3.04
C GLY A 149 -27.60 9.60 -3.76
N GLU A 150 -26.84 8.68 -3.17
CA GLU A 150 -26.67 7.33 -3.74
C GLU A 150 -27.90 6.44 -3.46
N HIS A 151 -28.98 6.67 -4.21
CA HIS A 151 -29.97 5.62 -4.47
C HIS A 151 -29.38 4.66 -5.51
N VAL A 152 -28.58 3.68 -5.07
CA VAL A 152 -28.11 2.61 -5.97
C VAL A 152 -28.43 1.26 -5.36
N GLU A 153 -29.42 0.59 -5.97
CA GLU A 153 -29.89 -0.77 -5.72
C GLU A 153 -28.84 -1.86 -6.06
N VAL A 154 -27.55 -1.51 -6.04
CA VAL A 154 -26.42 -2.44 -6.08
C VAL A 154 -25.52 -2.07 -4.89
N LYS A 155 -25.82 -2.67 -3.74
CA LYS A 155 -25.32 -2.36 -2.38
C LYS A 155 -23.79 -2.13 -2.30
N GLY A 156 -23.35 -0.88 -2.48
CA GLY A 156 -22.01 -0.44 -2.12
C GLY A 156 -22.05 0.24 -0.76
N ARG A 157 -21.55 -0.42 0.29
CA ARG A 157 -21.35 0.23 1.59
C ARG A 157 -20.31 1.35 1.43
N GLY A 158 -20.59 2.53 1.98
CA GLY A 158 -19.69 3.69 1.92
C GLY A 158 -18.29 3.39 2.49
N MET A 159 -17.30 4.22 2.16
CA MET A 159 -15.94 4.11 2.70
C MET A 159 -15.96 4.45 4.19
N GLY A 160 -15.74 3.45 5.05
CA GLY A 160 -15.75 3.64 6.48
C GLY A 160 -14.40 4.15 7.02
N ARG A 161 -14.44 5.04 8.01
CA ARG A 161 -13.24 5.55 8.70
C ARG A 161 -13.11 4.98 10.10
N ILE A 162 -11.88 4.71 10.50
CA ILE A 162 -11.56 4.20 11.83
C ILE A 162 -11.27 5.39 12.74
N GLN A 163 -11.95 5.46 13.90
CA GLN A 163 -11.68 6.43 14.94
C GLN A 163 -11.46 5.77 16.31
N PRO A 164 -10.58 6.32 17.17
CA PRO A 164 -10.51 5.92 18.58
C PRO A 164 -11.81 6.23 19.32
N LEU A 165 -12.21 5.37 20.27
CA LEU A 165 -13.42 5.56 21.09
C LEU A 165 -13.51 6.92 21.81
N GLN A 166 -12.36 7.51 22.16
CA GLN A 166 -12.30 8.77 22.91
C GLN A 166 -12.53 10.01 22.03
N SER A 167 -12.51 9.86 20.70
CA SER A 167 -12.72 10.97 19.76
C SER A 167 -14.20 11.23 19.47
N SER A 168 -15.11 10.33 19.89
CA SER A 168 -16.55 10.48 19.73
C SER A 168 -17.13 11.51 20.71
N GLY A 169 -16.82 12.79 20.47
CA GLY A 169 -17.32 13.95 21.21
C GLY A 169 -18.12 14.89 20.32
N ARG A 170 -19.46 14.88 20.49
CA ARG A 170 -20.39 16.01 20.24
C ARG A 170 -20.58 16.53 18.79
N GLY A 171 -20.45 15.68 17.77
CA GLY A 171 -20.93 16.00 16.41
C GLY A 171 -22.04 15.06 15.98
N GLU A 172 -23.10 15.58 15.36
CA GLU A 172 -24.21 14.82 14.77
C GLU A 172 -23.70 14.07 13.53
N PHE A 173 -23.12 12.88 13.72
CA PHE A 173 -22.66 12.03 12.62
C PHE A 173 -23.86 11.33 11.97
N ASP A 174 -24.24 11.77 10.77
CA ASP A 174 -25.34 11.20 9.98
C ASP A 174 -24.92 9.95 9.20
N GLY A 175 -24.48 8.91 9.90
CA GLY A 175 -24.02 7.65 9.29
C GLY A 175 -24.06 6.45 10.23
N GLU A 176 -23.65 5.29 9.71
CA GLU A 176 -23.56 4.08 10.53
C GLU A 176 -22.26 4.08 11.33
N VAL A 177 -22.35 3.84 12.63
CA VAL A 177 -21.19 3.66 13.50
C VAL A 177 -21.17 2.23 14.03
N GLU A 178 -20.17 1.45 13.64
CA GLU A 178 -19.98 0.09 14.13
C GLU A 178 -18.76 0.01 15.06
N LYS A 179 -18.87 -0.77 16.13
CA LYS A 179 -17.70 -1.14 16.93
C LYS A 179 -16.92 -2.23 16.22
N ILE A 180 -15.66 -1.96 15.92
CA ILE A 180 -14.72 -2.93 15.33
C ILE A 180 -13.54 -3.15 16.26
N GLN A 181 -12.80 -4.22 16.03
CA GLN A 181 -11.58 -4.53 16.79
C GLN A 181 -10.36 -4.11 15.97
N GLY A 182 -9.55 -3.22 16.53
CA GLY A 182 -8.23 -2.89 16.04
C GLY A 182 -7.17 -3.79 16.67
N PHE A 183 -6.10 -4.09 15.93
CA PHE A 183 -4.95 -4.84 16.44
C PHE A 183 -3.64 -4.09 16.21
N ASP A 184 -2.63 -4.33 17.05
CA ASP A 184 -1.29 -3.79 16.85
C ASP A 184 -0.67 -4.39 15.59
N PHE A 185 -0.79 -3.67 14.48
CA PHE A 185 -0.35 -4.11 13.16
C PHE A 185 1.17 -4.32 13.11
N ALA A 186 1.94 -3.44 13.75
CA ALA A 186 3.39 -3.56 13.82
C ALA A 186 3.84 -4.82 14.57
N ASN A 187 3.19 -5.13 15.68
CA ASN A 187 3.45 -6.35 16.44
C ASN A 187 3.03 -7.62 15.67
N TRP A 188 1.88 -7.58 15.00
CA TRP A 188 1.43 -8.68 14.15
C TRP A 188 2.42 -8.96 13.02
N LEU A 189 2.89 -7.90 12.33
CA LEU A 189 3.85 -8.04 11.23
C LEU A 189 5.13 -8.73 11.72
N LYS A 190 5.69 -8.27 12.85
CA LYS A 190 6.89 -8.87 13.49
C LYS A 190 6.72 -10.34 13.89
N LYS A 191 5.49 -10.78 14.19
CA LYS A 191 5.18 -12.18 14.52
C LYS A 191 4.91 -13.02 13.28
N THR A 192 4.54 -12.40 12.17
CA THR A 192 4.05 -13.08 10.96
C THR A 192 5.15 -13.30 9.96
N VAL A 193 6.06 -12.33 9.79
CA VAL A 193 7.15 -12.35 8.81
C VAL A 193 8.52 -12.14 9.46
N SER A 194 9.56 -12.52 8.72
CA SER A 194 10.97 -12.34 9.10
C SER A 194 11.74 -11.62 7.99
N LYS A 195 12.96 -11.17 8.28
CA LYS A 195 13.85 -10.53 7.29
C LYS A 195 14.19 -11.43 6.08
N ASN A 196 14.01 -12.74 6.23
CA ASN A 196 14.25 -13.74 5.17
C ASN A 196 13.04 -13.93 4.24
N ASP A 197 11.90 -13.33 4.56
CA ASP A 197 10.73 -13.31 3.70
C ASP A 197 10.82 -12.15 2.71
N PHE A 198 10.19 -12.29 1.55
CA PHE A 198 9.92 -11.20 0.63
C PHE A 198 8.50 -10.69 0.88
N VAL A 199 8.36 -9.46 1.35
CA VAL A 199 7.09 -8.90 1.82
C VAL A 199 6.74 -7.67 1.01
N VAL A 200 5.58 -7.75 0.36
CA VAL A 200 4.97 -6.64 -0.39
C VAL A 200 3.73 -6.20 0.36
N MET A 201 3.55 -4.90 0.54
CA MET A 201 2.37 -4.37 1.23
C MET A 201 1.64 -3.36 0.36
N LYS A 202 0.32 -3.48 0.24
CA LYS A 202 -0.56 -2.37 -0.13
C LYS A 202 -1.22 -1.83 1.13
N MET A 203 -1.33 -0.52 1.26
CA MET A 203 -2.06 0.13 2.35
C MET A 203 -2.98 1.22 1.81
N ASP A 204 -4.25 1.14 2.20
CA ASP A 204 -5.35 2.02 1.81
C ASP A 204 -6.38 1.95 2.93
N VAL A 205 -6.25 2.85 3.92
CA VAL A 205 -6.86 2.70 5.25
C VAL A 205 -7.54 3.98 5.73
N GLU A 206 -8.01 4.78 4.77
CA GLU A 206 -8.94 5.88 4.96
C GLU A 206 -8.50 6.91 6.03
N GLY A 207 -7.22 7.26 6.05
CA GLY A 207 -6.67 8.32 6.91
C GLY A 207 -5.80 7.83 8.06
N THR A 208 -5.88 6.54 8.40
CA THR A 208 -5.07 5.95 9.50
C THR A 208 -3.61 5.68 9.10
N GLU A 209 -3.21 5.99 7.86
CA GLU A 209 -1.82 5.90 7.40
C GLU A 209 -0.89 6.75 8.28
N PHE A 210 -1.40 7.90 8.76
CA PHE A 210 -0.67 8.84 9.60
C PHE A 210 -0.44 8.35 11.04
N ASP A 211 -1.11 7.30 11.47
CA ASP A 211 -0.85 6.61 12.74
C ASP A 211 0.00 5.36 12.51
N LEU A 212 -0.36 4.57 11.49
CA LEU A 212 0.25 3.29 11.17
C LEU A 212 1.68 3.41 10.66
N ILE A 213 1.96 4.30 9.70
CA ILE A 213 3.30 4.43 9.12
C ILE A 213 4.31 4.90 10.18
N PRO A 214 4.05 5.97 10.98
CA PRO A 214 4.96 6.33 12.06
C PRO A 214 5.16 5.23 13.10
N ARG A 215 4.11 4.46 13.42
CA ARG A 215 4.23 3.29 14.31
C ARG A 215 5.12 2.20 13.73
N LEU A 216 5.00 1.89 12.44
CA LEU A 216 5.84 0.91 11.75
C LEU A 216 7.31 1.34 11.73
N ILE A 217 7.58 2.62 11.47
CA ILE A 217 8.94 3.20 11.51
C ILE A 217 9.49 3.16 12.94
N LYS A 218 8.76 3.71 13.92
CA LYS A 218 9.18 3.77 15.33
C LYS A 218 9.51 2.41 15.93
N THR A 219 8.78 1.37 15.53
CA THR A 219 9.00 0.01 16.02
C THR A 219 10.05 -0.76 15.22
N GLY A 220 10.51 -0.25 14.07
CA GLY A 220 11.35 -0.97 13.13
C GLY A 220 10.64 -2.11 12.39
N ALA A 221 9.31 -2.24 12.53
CA ALA A 221 8.52 -3.22 11.79
C ALA A 221 8.52 -2.91 10.28
N ILE A 222 8.67 -1.64 9.90
CA ILE A 222 8.77 -1.20 8.50
C ILE A 222 9.90 -1.91 7.74
N CYS A 223 10.98 -2.27 8.44
CA CYS A 223 12.15 -2.94 7.90
C CYS A 223 11.91 -4.40 7.51
N LEU A 224 10.71 -4.93 7.78
CA LEU A 224 10.28 -6.26 7.34
C LEU A 224 9.55 -6.22 5.99
N ILE A 225 9.35 -5.04 5.41
CA ILE A 225 8.61 -4.83 4.17
C ILE A 225 9.59 -4.40 3.08
N ASP A 226 9.69 -5.18 2.01
CA ASP A 226 10.61 -4.91 0.90
C ASP A 226 10.03 -3.87 -0.07
N GLU A 227 8.70 -3.82 -0.25
CA GLU A 227 8.02 -2.93 -1.20
C GLU A 227 6.63 -2.50 -0.71
N ILE A 228 6.31 -1.21 -0.80
CA ILE A 228 5.04 -0.61 -0.34
C ILE A 228 4.31 0.11 -1.48
N PHE A 229 3.01 -0.13 -1.58
CA PHE A 229 2.06 0.65 -2.36
C PHE A 229 1.11 1.36 -1.39
N LEU A 230 1.24 2.68 -1.26
CA LEU A 230 0.49 3.44 -0.26
C LEU A 230 -0.46 4.40 -0.95
N GLU A 231 -1.75 4.26 -0.67
CA GLU A 231 -2.76 5.28 -0.92
C GLU A 231 -2.88 6.17 0.31
N CYS A 232 -2.48 7.43 0.17
CA CYS A 232 -2.51 8.38 1.27
C CYS A 232 -3.72 9.29 1.15
N HIS A 233 -4.49 9.39 2.23
CA HIS A 233 -5.76 10.13 2.27
C HIS A 233 -5.59 11.55 2.82
N TYR A 234 -6.05 12.55 2.06
CA TYR A 234 -5.88 13.98 2.38
C TYR A 234 -7.06 14.84 1.88
N ASN A 235 -7.13 16.08 2.34
CA ASN A 235 -8.17 17.07 2.05
C ASN A 235 -8.15 17.60 0.61
N ARG A 236 -8.73 16.86 -0.32
CA ARG A 236 -8.70 17.20 -1.76
C ARG A 236 -9.44 18.48 -2.12
N TRP A 237 -9.02 19.14 -3.19
CA TRP A 237 -9.82 20.20 -3.82
C TRP A 237 -11.19 19.68 -4.29
N GLN A 238 -12.24 20.45 -4.01
CA GLN A 238 -13.61 20.12 -4.39
C GLN A 238 -13.90 20.50 -5.85
N ARG A 239 -14.53 19.59 -6.60
CA ARG A 239 -14.93 19.88 -7.99
C ARG A 239 -16.09 20.88 -8.08
N CYS A 240 -17.03 20.81 -7.14
CA CYS A 240 -18.18 21.71 -7.10
C CYS A 240 -17.81 23.16 -6.82
N CYS A 241 -16.67 23.35 -6.14
CA CYS A 241 -16.47 24.50 -5.29
C CYS A 241 -15.00 24.96 -5.39
N PRO A 242 -14.65 25.68 -6.48
CA PRO A 242 -13.28 26.15 -6.69
C PRO A 242 -12.74 26.91 -5.48
N GLY A 243 -11.52 26.61 -5.06
CA GLY A 243 -10.89 27.21 -3.88
C GLY A 243 -11.31 26.59 -2.53
N GLN A 244 -12.21 25.61 -2.52
CA GLN A 244 -12.58 24.87 -1.32
C GLN A 244 -11.96 23.47 -1.30
N ARG A 245 -11.51 23.04 -0.12
CA ARG A 245 -11.02 21.69 0.15
C ARG A 245 -12.07 20.87 0.87
N SER A 246 -12.03 19.56 0.67
CA SER A 246 -12.86 18.60 1.37
C SER A 246 -12.53 18.55 2.85
N ALA A 247 -13.57 18.55 3.69
CA ALA A 247 -13.44 18.29 5.12
C ALA A 247 -13.33 16.78 5.45
N LYS A 248 -13.30 15.89 4.44
CA LYS A 248 -13.23 14.43 4.63
C LYS A 248 -12.00 14.00 5.43
N TYR A 249 -10.87 14.66 5.24
CA TYR A 249 -9.65 14.41 6.02
C TYR A 249 -9.07 15.73 6.48
N GLU A 250 -8.35 15.74 7.59
CA GLU A 250 -7.68 16.95 8.08
C GLU A 250 -6.35 17.20 7.37
N LYS A 251 -5.69 16.12 6.92
CA LYS A 251 -4.32 16.16 6.41
C LYS A 251 -4.23 16.74 5.02
N THR A 252 -3.11 17.38 4.70
CA THR A 252 -2.83 17.95 3.37
C THR A 252 -2.04 17.01 2.47
N TYR A 253 -2.02 17.32 1.16
CA TYR A 253 -1.15 16.61 0.21
C TYR A 253 0.32 16.69 0.62
N ASP A 254 0.79 17.86 1.09
CA ASP A 254 2.17 18.02 1.54
C ASP A 254 2.51 17.08 2.71
N GLN A 255 1.58 16.87 3.63
CA GLN A 255 1.77 15.92 4.72
C GLN A 255 1.84 14.47 4.21
N CYS A 256 1.04 14.10 3.22
CA CYS A 256 1.20 12.81 2.53
C CYS A 256 2.57 12.69 1.86
N LEU A 257 3.01 13.73 1.14
CA LEU A 257 4.32 13.74 0.49
C LEU A 257 5.46 13.60 1.51
N GLN A 258 5.36 14.24 2.67
CA GLN A 258 6.32 14.04 3.77
C GLN A 258 6.31 12.60 4.29
N LEU A 259 5.15 11.94 4.34
CA LEU A 259 5.05 10.53 4.71
C LEU A 259 5.79 9.64 3.72
N PHE A 260 5.58 9.83 2.40
CA PHE A 260 6.33 9.13 1.35
C PHE A 260 7.84 9.39 1.44
N LYS A 261 8.25 10.65 1.66
CA LYS A 261 9.65 11.02 1.85
C LYS A 261 10.22 10.28 3.07
N SER A 262 9.52 10.25 4.21
CA SER A 262 9.97 9.55 5.42
C SER A 262 10.18 8.04 5.22
N LEU A 263 9.32 7.40 4.42
CA LEU A 263 9.47 5.98 4.04
C LEU A 263 10.71 5.75 3.19
N ARG A 264 10.93 6.57 2.15
CA ARG A 264 12.16 6.49 1.32
C ARG A 264 13.41 6.77 2.15
N GLN A 265 13.34 7.73 3.07
CA GLN A 265 14.43 8.04 3.99
C GLN A 265 14.74 6.88 4.95
N SER A 266 13.73 6.08 5.28
CA SER A 266 13.86 4.88 6.12
C SER A 266 14.38 3.64 5.38
N GLY A 267 14.72 3.75 4.10
CA GLY A 267 15.22 2.60 3.34
C GLY A 267 14.12 1.75 2.68
N VAL A 268 12.90 2.28 2.53
CA VAL A 268 11.77 1.54 1.97
C VAL A 268 11.47 1.97 0.54
N LEU A 269 11.34 1.00 -0.36
CA LEU A 269 10.79 1.25 -1.70
C LEU A 269 9.27 1.46 -1.58
N VAL A 270 8.83 2.70 -1.77
CA VAL A 270 7.42 3.07 -1.71
C VAL A 270 6.95 3.73 -3.00
N HIS A 271 5.77 3.32 -3.43
CA HIS A 271 5.06 3.79 -4.60
C HIS A 271 3.80 4.57 -4.19
N GLN A 272 3.59 5.73 -4.80
CA GLN A 272 2.35 6.49 -4.65
C GLN A 272 1.21 5.79 -5.37
N TRP A 273 0.24 5.31 -4.59
CA TRP A 273 -0.99 4.68 -5.05
C TRP A 273 -2.17 5.68 -4.90
N PHE A 274 -3.17 5.58 -5.78
CA PHE A 274 -4.36 6.44 -5.85
C PHE A 274 -5.55 5.64 -6.40
#